data_AF-A0A955BLN2-F1
#
_entry.id   AF-A0A955BLN2-F1
#
_cell.length_a   1.000
_cell.length_b   1.000
_cell.length_c   1.000
_cell.angle_alpha   90.00
_cell.angle_beta   90.00
_cell.angle_gamma   90.00
#
_symmetry.space_group_name_H-M   'P 1'
#
loop_
_entity.id
_entity.type
_entity.pdbx_description
1 polymer ?
#
loop_
_entity_poly.entity_id
_entity_poly.type
_entity_poly.pdbx_seq_one_letter_code
_entity_poly.pdbx_strand_id
1 'polypeptide(L)'
;GSMKVTADKGGEIVNSNGEKNAEAWGKPAAWVDYHGPVDGKTVGVAILNHPSSFRHPTHWHVRTYGLFTANPFGLHDFPGGKEKNGSHTLQPGESFTLRHRVLFHDGDEKQANIAAAYAEYAK
;
A
#
# COMPACT_ATOMS: atom_id res chain seq x y z
N GLY A 1 9.26 -14.02 7.56
CA GLY A 1 8.56 -13.36 8.68
C GLY A 1 7.21 -14.01 8.86
N SER A 2 6.72 -14.03 10.10
CA SER A 2 5.40 -14.56 10.48
C SER A 2 4.24 -13.79 9.88
N MET A 3 4.43 -12.53 9.49
CA MET A 3 3.41 -11.71 8.82
C MET A 3 3.16 -12.08 7.36
N LYS A 4 3.98 -12.92 6.72
CA LYS A 4 3.70 -13.32 5.32
C LYS A 4 2.38 -14.09 5.28
N VAL A 5 1.44 -13.69 4.44
CA VAL A 5 0.17 -14.43 4.23
C VAL A 5 0.47 -15.89 3.90
N THR A 6 1.39 -16.13 2.97
CA THR A 6 1.85 -17.49 2.55
C THR A 6 2.58 -18.29 3.62
N ALA A 7 2.91 -17.70 4.78
CA ALA A 7 3.41 -18.49 5.90
C ALA A 7 2.28 -19.19 6.66
N ASP A 8 1.01 -18.89 6.34
CA ASP A 8 -0.19 -19.44 6.97
C ASP A 8 -0.20 -19.30 8.50
N LYS A 9 0.36 -18.17 8.97
CA LYS A 9 0.41 -17.81 10.39
C LYS A 9 -0.58 -16.71 10.76
N GLY A 10 -1.49 -16.32 9.87
CA GLY A 10 -2.49 -15.26 10.14
C GLY A 10 -2.04 -13.85 9.75
N GLY A 11 -1.10 -13.71 8.81
CA GLY A 11 -0.83 -12.43 8.16
C GLY A 11 -1.93 -12.09 7.15
N GLU A 12 -2.28 -10.82 7.03
CA GLU A 12 -3.29 -10.30 6.11
C GLU A 12 -2.84 -8.97 5.51
N ILE A 13 -3.11 -8.80 4.21
CA ILE A 13 -2.97 -7.51 3.51
C ILE A 13 -4.39 -6.99 3.27
N VAL A 14 -4.62 -5.71 3.55
CA VAL A 14 -5.89 -5.04 3.25
C VAL A 14 -5.62 -3.63 2.72
N ASN A 15 -6.38 -3.19 1.73
CA ASN A 15 -6.26 -1.83 1.21
C ASN A 15 -7.47 -0.97 1.57
N SER A 16 -7.38 0.33 1.27
CA SER A 16 -8.44 1.30 1.56
C SER A 16 -9.80 1.01 0.92
N ASN A 17 -9.85 0.14 -0.07
CA ASN A 17 -11.08 -0.25 -0.76
C ASN A 17 -11.64 -1.59 -0.25
N GLY A 18 -10.97 -2.23 0.72
CA GLY A 18 -11.36 -3.52 1.29
C GLY A 18 -10.84 -4.74 0.53
N GLU A 19 -10.01 -4.56 -0.50
CA GLU A 19 -9.41 -5.68 -1.24
C GLU A 19 -8.32 -6.34 -0.39
N LYS A 20 -8.32 -7.67 -0.36
CA LYS A 20 -7.48 -8.45 0.57
C LYS A 20 -6.44 -9.31 -0.14
N ASN A 21 -5.27 -9.46 0.50
CA ASN A 21 -4.24 -10.40 0.09
C ASN A 21 -3.86 -10.29 -1.40
N ALA A 22 -4.08 -11.35 -2.19
CA ALA A 22 -3.76 -11.35 -3.62
C ALA A 22 -4.61 -10.37 -4.43
N GLU A 23 -5.84 -10.07 -3.99
CA GLU A 23 -6.76 -9.16 -4.68
C GLU A 23 -6.28 -7.70 -4.61
N ALA A 24 -5.52 -7.35 -3.56
CA ALA A 24 -4.94 -6.02 -3.40
C ALA A 24 -3.80 -5.74 -4.41
N TRP A 25 -3.29 -6.75 -5.10
CA TRP A 25 -2.17 -6.55 -6.02
C TRP A 25 -2.53 -5.67 -7.21
N GLY A 26 -1.73 -4.61 -7.39
CA GLY A 26 -1.78 -3.71 -8.52
C GLY A 26 -3.01 -2.82 -8.50
N LYS A 27 -3.78 -2.83 -7.41
CA LYS A 27 -4.96 -1.99 -7.26
C LYS A 27 -4.54 -0.58 -6.80
N PRO A 28 -5.15 0.48 -7.34
CA PRO A 28 -5.01 1.81 -6.80
C PRO A 28 -5.74 1.90 -5.46
N ALA A 29 -5.06 2.38 -4.42
CA ALA A 29 -5.64 2.58 -3.10
C ALA A 29 -4.97 3.74 -2.35
N ALA A 30 -5.71 4.39 -1.46
CA ALA A 30 -5.21 5.51 -0.66
C ALA A 30 -4.17 5.07 0.37
N TRP A 31 -4.32 3.85 0.88
CA TRP A 31 -3.38 3.20 1.78
C TRP A 31 -3.52 1.69 1.65
N VAL A 32 -2.47 0.99 2.08
CA VAL A 32 -2.49 -0.45 2.32
C VAL A 32 -1.95 -0.69 3.72
N ASP A 33 -2.54 -1.65 4.40
CA ASP A 33 -2.06 -2.21 5.65
C ASP A 33 -1.63 -3.67 5.46
N TYR A 34 -0.57 -4.05 6.17
CA TYR A 34 -0.10 -5.41 6.26
C TYR A 34 0.15 -5.73 7.74
N HIS A 35 -0.71 -6.57 8.31
CA HIS A 35 -0.63 -6.97 9.71
C HIS A 35 -0.57 -8.48 9.87
N GLY A 36 -0.17 -8.92 11.06
CA GLY A 36 -0.11 -10.34 11.41
C GLY A 36 0.62 -10.56 12.73
N PRO A 37 0.76 -11.82 13.17
CA PRO A 37 1.40 -12.08 14.45
C PRO A 37 2.92 -11.92 14.39
N VAL A 38 3.47 -11.25 15.39
CA VAL A 38 4.90 -11.16 15.71
C VAL A 38 5.02 -11.35 17.22
N ASP A 39 5.82 -12.32 17.65
CA ASP A 39 6.06 -12.63 19.07
C ASP A 39 4.77 -12.74 19.92
N GLY A 40 3.74 -13.37 19.36
CA GLY A 40 2.46 -13.61 20.02
C GLY A 40 1.49 -12.42 20.05
N LYS A 41 1.85 -11.29 19.43
CA LYS A 41 0.99 -10.11 19.29
C LYS A 41 0.65 -9.85 17.83
N THR A 42 -0.56 -9.39 17.54
CA THR A 42 -0.88 -8.83 16.22
C THR A 42 -0.30 -7.42 16.14
N VAL A 43 0.52 -7.18 15.13
CA VAL A 43 1.08 -5.86 14.80
C VAL A 43 1.00 -5.66 13.30
N GLY A 44 1.09 -4.40 12.85
CA GLY A 44 1.00 -4.08 11.43
C GLY A 44 1.87 -2.91 11.01
N VAL A 45 2.00 -2.82 9.69
CA VAL A 45 2.62 -1.70 8.99
C VAL A 45 1.62 -1.20 7.96
N ALA A 46 1.25 0.07 8.04
CA ALA A 46 0.45 0.73 7.02
C ALA A 46 1.30 1.74 6.25
N ILE A 47 1.12 1.80 4.93
CA ILE A 47 1.71 2.83 4.08
C ILE A 47 0.56 3.63 3.46
N LEU A 48 0.61 4.94 3.66
CA LEU A 48 -0.43 5.88 3.25
C LEU A 48 0.11 6.76 2.13
N ASN A 49 -0.64 6.88 1.04
CA ASN A 49 -0.27 7.70 -0.11
C ASN A 49 -1.07 9.01 -0.09
N HIS A 50 -0.38 10.14 0.05
CA HIS A 50 -1.03 11.44 0.16
C HIS A 50 -1.72 11.87 -1.14
N PRO A 51 -2.86 12.58 -1.11
CA PRO A 51 -3.53 13.10 -2.32
C PRO A 51 -2.65 13.97 -3.23
N SER A 52 -1.69 14.69 -2.64
CA SER A 52 -0.71 15.50 -3.40
C SER A 52 0.48 14.71 -3.95
N SER A 53 0.51 13.39 -3.80
CA SER A 53 1.58 12.55 -4.34
C SER A 53 1.38 12.35 -5.84
N PHE A 54 2.48 12.25 -6.58
CA PHE A 54 2.48 11.90 -7.99
C PHE A 54 1.68 10.60 -8.23
N ARG A 55 0.70 10.68 -9.15
CA ARG A 55 -0.22 9.61 -9.54
C ARG A 55 -1.02 9.01 -8.38
N HIS A 56 -1.51 9.86 -7.47
CA HIS A 56 -2.45 9.44 -6.44
C HIS A 56 -3.85 9.07 -7.01
N PRO A 57 -4.54 8.05 -6.45
CA PRO A 57 -3.97 7.03 -5.58
C PRO A 57 -3.01 6.13 -6.35
N THR A 58 -1.83 5.91 -5.76
CA THR A 58 -0.81 5.05 -6.37
C THR A 58 -1.29 3.60 -6.45
N HIS A 59 -0.77 2.84 -7.41
CA HIS A 59 -1.01 1.40 -7.48
C HIS A 59 -0.08 0.67 -6.50
N TRP A 60 -0.56 -0.40 -5.89
CA TRP A 60 0.21 -1.13 -4.88
C TRP A 60 0.80 -2.42 -5.41
N HIS A 61 2.13 -2.51 -5.46
CA HIS A 61 2.80 -3.78 -5.67
C HIS A 61 2.86 -4.50 -4.33
N VAL A 62 1.83 -5.27 -4.01
CA VAL A 62 1.76 -6.08 -2.78
C VAL A 62 1.70 -7.56 -3.13
N ARG A 63 2.32 -8.38 -2.28
CA ARG A 63 2.38 -9.84 -2.44
C ARG A 63 2.21 -10.54 -1.10
N THR A 64 1.48 -11.64 -1.14
CA THR A 64 1.25 -12.57 -0.03
C THR A 64 2.55 -13.21 0.51
N TYR A 65 3.68 -13.06 -0.18
CA TYR A 65 5.00 -13.49 0.30
C TYR A 65 5.85 -12.40 0.96
N GLY A 66 5.31 -11.18 1.13
CA GLY A 66 5.94 -10.11 1.91
C GLY A 66 6.45 -8.91 1.12
N LEU A 67 6.23 -8.85 -0.20
CA LEU A 67 6.52 -7.64 -0.97
C LEU A 67 5.43 -6.60 -0.69
N PHE A 68 5.84 -5.38 -0.35
CA PHE A 68 4.93 -4.29 -0.01
C PHE A 68 5.50 -2.95 -0.50
N THR A 69 4.97 -2.43 -1.61
CA THR A 69 5.52 -1.23 -2.25
C THR A 69 4.42 -0.38 -2.90
N ALA A 70 4.44 0.92 -2.63
CA ALA A 70 3.73 1.93 -3.41
C ALA A 70 4.41 2.11 -4.78
N ASN A 71 3.71 1.86 -5.87
CA ASN A 71 4.28 1.84 -7.22
C ASN A 71 3.47 2.71 -8.19
N PRO A 72 3.82 4.00 -8.35
CA PRO A 72 3.15 4.88 -9.29
C PRO A 72 3.54 4.63 -10.76
N PHE A 73 4.46 3.71 -11.04
CA PHE A 73 5.00 3.46 -12.38
C PHE A 73 4.51 2.17 -13.02
N GLY A 74 4.00 1.21 -12.23
CA GLY A 74 3.57 -0.11 -12.70
C GLY A 74 2.28 -0.14 -13.55
N LEU A 75 1.87 0.98 -14.14
CA LEU A 75 0.58 1.10 -14.84
C LEU A 75 0.37 0.05 -15.94
N HIS A 76 1.43 -0.35 -16.66
CA HIS A 76 1.38 -1.37 -17.71
C HIS A 76 1.18 -2.78 -17.16
N ASP A 77 1.88 -3.11 -16.08
CA ASP A 77 2.02 -4.47 -15.57
C ASP A 77 0.93 -4.86 -14.56
N PHE A 78 0.13 -3.89 -14.11
CA PHE A 78 -0.98 -4.12 -13.20
C PHE A 78 -2.29 -4.49 -13.93
N PRO A 79 -3.28 -5.08 -13.22
CA PRO A 79 -4.53 -5.52 -13.83
C PRO A 79 -5.22 -4.41 -14.63
N GLY A 80 -5.62 -4.73 -15.87
CA GLY A 80 -6.23 -3.75 -16.79
C GLY A 80 -5.24 -2.72 -17.37
N GLY A 81 -3.94 -2.97 -17.23
CA GLY A 81 -2.87 -2.02 -17.54
C GLY A 81 -2.25 -2.10 -18.92
N LYS A 82 -2.51 -3.14 -19.73
CA LYS A 82 -1.72 -3.44 -20.95
C LYS A 82 -1.59 -2.30 -21.96
N GLU A 83 -2.60 -1.44 -22.05
CA GLU A 83 -2.59 -0.27 -22.95
C GLU A 83 -2.05 1.02 -22.30
N LYS A 84 -1.64 0.96 -21.02
CA LYS A 84 -1.18 2.13 -20.26
C LYS A 84 0.34 2.23 -20.27
N ASN A 85 0.86 3.42 -20.58
CA ASN A 85 2.29 3.72 -20.45
C ASN A 85 2.60 4.28 -19.06
N GLY A 86 3.41 3.56 -18.29
CA GLY A 86 3.87 3.97 -16.96
C GLY A 86 5.04 4.96 -16.95
N SER A 87 5.66 5.24 -18.09
CA SER A 87 6.83 6.12 -18.18
C SER A 87 6.53 7.54 -17.72
N HIS A 88 7.53 8.20 -17.14
CA HIS A 88 7.47 9.62 -16.81
C HIS A 88 8.86 10.23 -17.03
N THR A 89 8.94 11.20 -17.94
CA THR A 89 10.18 11.91 -18.26
C THR A 89 10.16 13.25 -17.55
N LEU A 90 11.21 13.54 -16.79
CA LEU A 90 11.43 14.84 -16.17
C LEU A 90 12.37 15.67 -17.05
N GLN A 91 11.94 16.87 -17.43
CA GLN A 91 12.81 17.85 -18.08
C GLN A 91 13.68 18.59 -17.05
N PRO A 92 14.77 19.26 -17.49
CA PRO A 92 15.58 20.07 -16.59
C PRO A 92 14.74 21.10 -15.81
N GLY A 93 14.83 21.06 -14.48
CA GLY A 93 14.07 21.95 -13.58
C GLY A 93 12.69 21.43 -13.16
N GLU A 94 12.19 20.34 -13.75
CA GLU A 94 10.94 19.72 -13.30
C GLU A 94 11.15 18.85 -12.06
N SER A 95 10.09 18.69 -11.27
CA SER A 95 10.06 17.78 -10.13
C SER A 95 8.68 17.16 -9.97
N PHE A 96 8.63 15.98 -9.36
CA PHE A 96 7.40 15.42 -8.83
C PHE A 96 7.62 14.99 -7.38
N THR A 97 6.54 14.89 -6.63
CA THR A 97 6.59 14.58 -5.20
C THR A 97 5.99 13.20 -4.95
N LEU A 98 6.74 12.34 -4.26
CA LEU A 98 6.22 11.09 -3.71
C LEU A 98 6.00 11.27 -2.22
N ARG A 99 4.74 11.43 -1.80
CA ARG A 99 4.42 11.80 -0.41
C ARG A 99 3.72 10.64 0.29
N HIS A 100 4.46 9.99 1.19
CA HIS A 100 4.02 8.78 1.89
C HIS A 100 4.21 8.92 3.40
N ARG A 101 3.29 8.33 4.17
CA ARG A 101 3.43 8.14 5.63
C ARG A 101 3.48 6.64 5.89
N VAL A 102 4.43 6.20 6.71
CA VAL A 102 4.54 4.81 7.16
C VAL A 102 4.17 4.79 8.64
N LEU A 103 3.26 3.90 9.02
CA LEU A 103 2.81 3.70 10.38
C LEU A 103 3.17 2.29 10.82
N PHE A 104 3.74 2.16 12.01
CA PHE A 104 3.80 0.91 12.75
C PHE A 104 2.74 0.96 13.82
N HIS A 105 2.01 -0.13 14.02
CA HIS A 105 0.92 -0.16 14.98
C HIS A 105 0.72 -1.54 15.61
N ASP A 106 0.07 -1.55 16.77
CA ASP A 106 -0.52 -2.74 17.33
C ASP A 106 -1.87 -3.04 16.66
N GLY A 107 -2.24 -4.31 16.59
CA GLY A 107 -3.52 -4.75 16.02
C GLY A 107 -3.58 -4.69 14.50
N ASP A 108 -4.81 -4.76 13.99
CA ASP A 108 -5.15 -4.67 12.56
C ASP A 108 -5.46 -3.22 12.12
N GLU A 109 -5.88 -3.04 10.86
CA GLU A 109 -6.14 -1.73 10.27
C GLU A 109 -7.30 -0.97 10.96
N LYS A 110 -8.21 -1.70 11.60
CA LYS A 110 -9.36 -1.16 12.31
C LYS A 110 -8.98 -0.77 13.73
N GLN A 111 -8.30 -1.65 14.45
CA GLN A 111 -7.82 -1.41 15.80
C GLN A 111 -6.85 -0.21 15.84
N ALA A 112 -5.98 -0.10 14.85
CA ALA A 112 -5.06 1.04 14.69
C ALA A 112 -5.69 2.27 14.02
N ASN A 113 -6.95 2.16 13.58
CA ASN A 113 -7.73 3.23 12.95
C ASN A 113 -6.99 3.91 11.77
N ILE A 114 -6.44 3.08 10.87
CA ILE A 114 -5.63 3.55 9.72
C ILE A 114 -6.42 4.48 8.82
N ALA A 115 -7.73 4.26 8.67
CA ALA A 115 -8.61 5.14 7.91
C ALA A 115 -8.65 6.57 8.49
N ALA A 116 -8.73 6.73 9.82
CA ALA A 116 -8.69 8.04 10.45
C ALA A 116 -7.29 8.69 10.34
N ALA A 117 -6.23 7.90 10.53
CA ALA A 117 -4.85 8.38 10.34
C ALA A 117 -4.61 8.88 8.91
N TYR A 118 -5.23 8.24 7.90
CA TYR A 118 -5.24 8.72 6.53
C TYR A 118 -6.06 10.00 6.37
N ALA A 119 -7.27 10.07 6.91
CA ALA A 119 -8.10 11.28 6.84
C ALA A 119 -7.42 12.51 7.48
N GLU A 120 -6.61 12.31 8.53
CA GLU A 120 -5.77 13.36 9.09
C GLU A 120 -4.59 13.70 8.18
N TYR A 121 -3.90 12.69 7.67
CA TYR A 121 -2.73 12.87 6.82
C TYR A 121 -3.06 13.55 5.48
N ALA A 122 -4.24 13.28 4.92
CA ALA A 122 -4.69 13.73 3.61
C ALA A 122 -5.09 15.21 3.55
N LYS A 123 -5.05 15.92 4.68
CA LYS A 123 -5.35 17.35 4.80
C LYS A 123 -4.20 18.24 4.30
#